data_AF-A0A4Y2HTS9-F1
#
_entry.id   AF-A0A4Y2HTS9-F1
#
_cell.length_a   1.000
_cell.length_b   1.000
_cell.length_c   1.000
_cell.angle_alpha   90.00
_cell.angle_beta   90.00
_cell.angle_gamma   90.00
#
_symmetry.space_group_name_H-M   'P 1'
#
loop_
_entity.id
_entity.type
_entity.pdbx_description
1 polymer ?
#
loop_
_entity_poly.entity_id
_entity_poly.type
_entity_poly.pdbx_seq_one_letter_code
_entity_poly.pdbx_strand_id
1 'polypeptide(L)'
;MNKSSPLTSVNIWVGILGDYAVGPYILPDHLTGTTYRIFFEQVLPSLLQVVPLPIQRNMWFMRVELQHTFPLLECYISRTMDSDVADLCHRTSAP
;
A
#
# COMPACT_ATOMS: atom_id res chain seq x y z
N MET A 1 -20.53 31.58 23.19
CA MET A 1 -19.25 30.85 22.96
C MET A 1 -19.50 29.74 21.96
N ASN A 2 -19.12 29.95 20.71
CA ASN A 2 -19.04 28.91 19.68
C ASN A 2 -17.77 28.09 19.94
N LYS A 3 -17.89 26.95 20.62
CA LYS A 3 -16.80 25.96 20.64
C LYS A 3 -16.77 25.29 19.26
N SER A 4 -16.05 25.86 18.30
CA SER A 4 -15.51 25.05 17.21
C SER A 4 -14.44 24.16 17.83
N SER A 5 -14.81 22.91 18.15
CA SER A 5 -13.82 21.87 18.47
C SER A 5 -12.83 21.79 17.31
N PRO A 6 -11.51 21.74 17.55
CA PRO A 6 -10.56 21.54 16.46
C PRO A 6 -10.88 20.19 15.79
N LEU A 7 -11.11 20.21 14.48
CA LEU A 7 -11.23 18.98 13.70
C LEU A 7 -9.85 18.30 13.73
N THR A 8 -9.73 17.18 14.43
CA THR A 8 -8.53 16.33 14.38
C THR A 8 -8.49 15.62 13.03
N SER A 9 -7.46 15.88 12.22
CA SER A 9 -7.19 15.12 10.99
C SER A 9 -6.67 13.73 11.34
N VAL A 10 -7.16 12.70 10.64
CA VAL A 10 -6.73 11.31 10.84
C VAL A 10 -6.23 10.76 9.50
N ASN A 11 -5.10 10.05 9.52
CA ASN A 11 -4.60 9.33 8.35
C ASN A 11 -5.27 7.95 8.27
N ILE A 12 -5.87 7.63 7.14
CA ILE A 12 -6.55 6.35 6.93
C ILE A 12 -5.98 5.68 5.68
N TRP A 13 -5.67 4.39 5.80
CA TRP A 13 -5.37 3.53 4.67
C TRP A 13 -6.56 2.64 4.35
N VAL A 14 -6.86 2.52 3.06
CA VAL A 14 -7.82 1.56 2.51
C VAL A 14 -7.21 0.99 1.23
N GLY A 15 -7.26 -0.33 1.09
CA GLY A 15 -6.87 -1.04 -0.11
C GLY A 15 -8.07 -1.65 -0.81
N ILE A 16 -7.99 -1.77 -2.14
CA ILE A 16 -8.94 -2.55 -2.94
C ILE A 16 -8.11 -3.58 -3.70
N LEU A 17 -8.51 -4.85 -3.61
CA LEU A 17 -7.84 -5.96 -4.28
C LEU A 17 -8.88 -6.89 -4.91
N GLY A 18 -9.03 -6.83 -6.23
CA GLY A 18 -10.15 -7.46 -6.93
C GLY A 18 -11.48 -6.91 -6.41
N ASP A 19 -12.38 -7.82 -6.02
CA ASP A 19 -13.69 -7.46 -5.44
C ASP A 19 -13.65 -7.22 -3.92
N TYR A 20 -12.46 -7.21 -3.31
CA TYR A 20 -12.29 -7.11 -1.86
C TYR A 20 -11.82 -5.71 -1.46
N ALA A 21 -12.54 -5.11 -0.51
CA ALA A 21 -12.06 -3.96 0.24
C ALA A 21 -11.25 -4.45 1.45
N VAL A 22 -10.07 -3.87 1.65
CA VAL A 22 -9.13 -4.20 2.73
C VAL A 22 -8.90 -2.95 3.57
N GLY A 23 -9.11 -3.05 4.88
CA GLY A 23 -9.12 -1.90 5.79
C GLY A 23 -10.55 -1.51 6.22
N PRO A 24 -10.79 -0.28 6.74
CA PRO A 24 -9.83 0.82 6.94
C PRO A 24 -8.82 0.54 8.06
N TYR A 25 -7.61 1.09 7.91
CA TYR A 25 -6.59 1.10 8.95
C TYR A 25 -6.18 2.54 9.28
N ILE A 26 -6.26 2.92 10.56
CA ILE A 26 -5.81 4.23 11.02
C ILE A 26 -4.28 4.21 11.09
N LEU A 27 -3.66 5.01 10.23
CA LEU A 27 -2.22 5.21 10.27
C LEU A 27 -1.86 6.26 11.34
N PRO A 28 -0.63 6.25 11.85
CA PRO A 28 -0.15 7.30 12.74
C PRO A 28 -0.23 8.69 12.10
N ASP A 29 -0.39 9.73 12.92
CA ASP A 29 -0.49 11.12 12.49
C ASP A 29 0.73 11.57 11.67
N HIS A 30 1.93 11.08 12.02
CA HIS A 30 3.16 11.39 11.31
C HIS A 30 3.62 10.22 10.42
N LEU A 31 3.36 10.35 9.13
CA LEU A 31 3.74 9.37 8.12
C LEU A 31 5.19 9.58 7.68
N THR A 32 6.02 8.57 7.90
CA THR A 32 7.39 8.51 7.38
C THR A 32 7.56 7.26 6.54
N GLY A 33 8.62 7.20 5.73
CA GLY A 33 8.98 5.95 5.02
C GLY A 33 9.11 4.75 5.97
N THR A 34 9.65 4.95 7.18
CA THR A 34 9.74 3.91 8.22
C THR A 34 8.37 3.49 8.73
N THR A 35 7.49 4.44 9.01
CA THR A 35 6.11 4.16 9.46
C THR A 35 5.35 3.34 8.41
N TYR A 36 5.48 3.71 7.14
CA TYR A 36 4.91 2.95 6.03
C TYR A 36 5.51 1.57 5.90
N ARG A 37 6.84 1.43 6.01
CA ARG A 37 7.50 0.11 5.95
C ARG A 37 6.98 -0.83 7.04
N ILE A 38 6.89 -0.35 8.29
CA ILE A 38 6.36 -1.15 9.40
C ILE A 38 4.92 -1.57 9.11
N PHE A 39 4.07 -0.67 8.60
CA PHE A 39 2.72 -1.01 8.19
C PHE A 39 2.70 -2.12 7.13
N PHE A 40 3.52 -1.99 6.07
CA PHE A 40 3.58 -2.98 4.99
C PHE A 40 4.12 -4.34 5.43
N GLU A 41 5.12 -4.38 6.30
CA GLU A 41 5.76 -5.63 6.74
C GLU A 41 4.96 -6.35 7.82
N GLN A 42 4.31 -5.61 8.71
CA GLN A 42 3.76 -6.18 9.95
C GLN A 42 2.23 -6.17 10.00
N VAL A 43 1.58 -5.18 9.38
CA VAL A 43 0.14 -4.99 9.50
C VAL A 43 -0.58 -5.47 8.24
N LEU A 44 -0.12 -5.03 7.07
CA LEU A 44 -0.78 -5.33 5.80
C LEU A 44 -0.97 -6.83 5.54
N PRO A 45 -0.01 -7.74 5.82
CA PRO A 45 -0.21 -9.17 5.56
C PRO A 45 -1.39 -9.74 6.34
N SER A 46 -1.62 -9.25 7.56
CA SER A 46 -2.77 -9.63 8.38
C SER A 46 -4.08 -9.09 7.81
N LEU A 47 -4.08 -7.85 7.30
CA LEU A 47 -5.26 -7.27 6.65
C LEU A 47 -5.62 -8.01 5.35
N LEU A 48 -4.62 -8.45 4.58
CA LEU A 48 -4.82 -9.17 3.33
C LEU A 48 -5.37 -10.59 3.52
N GLN A 49 -5.40 -11.15 4.74
CA GLN A 49 -5.97 -12.48 5.00
C GLN A 49 -7.46 -12.59 4.64
N VAL A 50 -8.18 -11.45 4.56
CA VAL A 50 -9.56 -11.42 4.07
C VAL A 50 -9.67 -11.77 2.58
N VAL A 51 -8.59 -11.60 1.83
CA VAL A 51 -8.53 -11.84 0.39
C VAL A 51 -7.99 -13.25 0.12
N PRO A 52 -8.58 -14.03 -0.80
CA PRO A 52 -8.01 -15.33 -1.19
C PRO A 52 -6.56 -15.25 -1.68
N LEU A 53 -5.72 -16.20 -1.26
CA LEU A 53 -4.29 -16.26 -1.61
C LEU A 53 -3.96 -16.16 -3.11
N PRO A 54 -4.73 -16.76 -4.04
CA PRO A 54 -4.44 -16.60 -5.47
C PRO A 54 -4.53 -15.15 -5.95
N ILE A 55 -5.41 -14.35 -5.34
CA ILE A 55 -5.59 -12.94 -5.67
C ILE A 55 -4.46 -12.11 -5.00
N GLN A 56 -4.08 -12.44 -3.77
CA GLN A 56 -2.96 -11.81 -3.08
C GLN A 56 -1.64 -11.95 -3.86
N ARG A 57 -1.36 -13.16 -4.40
CA ARG A 57 -0.13 -13.46 -5.14
C ARG A 57 -0.01 -12.68 -6.46
N ASN A 58 -1.12 -12.25 -7.03
CA ASN A 58 -1.15 -11.47 -8.27
C ASN A 58 -1.48 -9.98 -8.01
N MET A 59 -1.33 -9.50 -6.77
CA MET A 59 -1.59 -8.11 -6.42
C MET A 59 -0.50 -7.18 -6.96
N TRP A 60 -0.91 -6.06 -7.55
CA TRP A 60 -0.02 -4.96 -7.94
C TRP A 60 -0.31 -3.73 -7.09
N PHE A 61 0.73 -3.03 -6.62
CA PHE A 61 0.55 -1.77 -5.91
C PHE A 61 0.35 -0.62 -6.89
N MET A 62 -0.86 -0.07 -6.90
CA MET A 62 -1.15 1.19 -7.58
C MET A 62 -1.10 2.33 -6.55
N ARG A 63 -0.19 3.28 -6.76
CA ARG A 63 -0.11 4.54 -5.99
C ARG A 63 -0.33 5.72 -6.92
N VAL A 64 -0.99 6.76 -6.42
CA VAL A 64 -0.97 8.07 -7.09
C VAL A 64 0.40 8.69 -6.83
N GLU A 65 1.11 9.07 -7.89
CA GLU A 65 2.39 9.75 -7.78
C GLU A 65 2.15 11.17 -7.25
N LEU A 66 2.46 11.38 -5.98
CA LEU A 66 2.50 12.70 -5.33
C LEU A 66 3.96 13.01 -5.03
N GLN A 67 4.40 14.26 -5.28
CA GLN A 67 5.79 14.74 -5.31
C GLN A 67 6.67 14.43 -4.07
N HIS A 68 6.15 13.80 -3.02
CA HIS A 68 6.89 13.39 -1.82
C HIS A 68 6.88 11.87 -1.67
N THR A 69 7.62 11.19 -2.53
CA THR A 69 7.82 9.74 -2.43
C THR A 69 9.01 9.43 -1.53
N PHE A 70 8.80 8.68 -0.45
CA PHE A 70 9.86 8.25 0.45
C PHE A 70 10.74 7.16 -0.20
N PRO A 71 12.07 7.33 -0.34
CA PRO A 71 12.95 6.37 -1.03
C PRO A 71 12.92 4.95 -0.44
N LEU A 72 12.71 4.83 0.88
CA LEU A 72 12.63 3.54 1.57
C LEU A 72 11.38 2.73 1.20
N LEU A 73 10.28 3.42 0.87
CA LEU A 73 9.05 2.78 0.42
C LEU A 73 9.21 2.25 -1.00
N GLU A 74 9.86 3.01 -1.88
CA GLU A 74 10.19 2.56 -3.24
C GLU A 74 11.07 1.31 -3.21
N CYS A 75 12.14 1.32 -2.41
CA CYS A 75 13.01 0.14 -2.27
C CYS A 75 12.26 -1.11 -1.77
N TYR A 76 11.29 -0.95 -0.87
CA TYR A 76 10.50 -2.07 -0.36
C TYR A 76 9.56 -2.64 -1.43
N ILE A 77 8.83 -1.77 -2.13
CA ILE A 77 7.92 -2.17 -3.20
C ILE A 77 8.69 -2.86 -4.32
N SER A 78 9.80 -2.28 -4.79
CA SER A 78 10.66 -2.90 -5.81
C SER A 78 11.20 -4.26 -5.35
N ARG A 79 11.77 -4.39 -4.14
CA ARG A 79 12.31 -5.69 -3.70
C ARG A 79 11.27 -6.79 -3.53
N THR A 80 10.03 -6.44 -3.20
CA THR A 80 8.99 -7.41 -2.87
C THR A 80 8.14 -7.79 -4.08
N MET A 81 8.12 -6.97 -5.13
CA MET A 81 7.20 -7.15 -6.28
C MET A 81 7.88 -7.20 -7.66
N ASP A 82 9.16 -6.84 -7.78
CA ASP A 82 9.86 -6.77 -9.07
C ASP A 82 10.31 -8.16 -9.62
N SER A 83 10.26 -9.23 -8.82
CA SER A 83 10.53 -10.58 -9.34
C SER A 83 9.53 -11.03 -10.41
N ASP A 84 8.31 -10.48 -10.39
CA ASP A 84 7.25 -10.83 -11.35
C ASP A 84 7.08 -9.78 -12.47
N VAL A 85 7.56 -8.54 -12.26
CA VAL A 85 7.46 -7.45 -13.25
C VAL A 85 8.51 -7.61 -14.36
N ALA A 86 9.71 -8.08 -14.03
CA ALA A 86 10.73 -8.43 -15.02
C ALA A 86 10.23 -9.52 -16.00
N ASP A 87 9.45 -10.47 -15.49
CA ASP A 87 8.95 -11.62 -16.26
C ASP A 87 7.79 -11.24 -17.19
N LEU A 88 7.03 -10.18 -16.87
CA LEU A 88 5.96 -9.66 -17.72
C LEU A 88 6.49 -8.78 -18.86
N CYS A 89 7.50 -7.95 -18.60
CA CYS A 89 8.16 -7.12 -19.62
C CYS A 89 8.78 -7.96 -20.74
N HIS A 90 9.25 -9.18 -20.45
CA HIS A 90 9.76 -10.11 -21.46
C HIS A 90 8.65 -10.82 -22.27
N ARG A 91 7.41 -10.90 -21.77
CA ARG A 91 6.31 -11.61 -22.46
C ARG A 91 5.49 -10.71 -23.38
N THR A 92 5.46 -9.41 -23.15
CA THR A 92 4.77 -8.42 -24.00
C THR A 92 5.64 -7.80 -25.10
N SER A 93 6.90 -8.24 -25.23
CA SER A 93 7.85 -7.76 -26.24
C SER A 93 8.25 -8.79 -27.31
N ALA A 94 7.50 -9.89 -27.45
CA ALA A 94 7.59 -10.73 -28.63
C ALA A 94 6.62 -10.22 -29.72
N PRO A 95 7.09 -9.99 -30.97
CA PRO A 95 6.26 -9.56 -32.09
C PRO A 95 5.24 -10.60 -32.53
#